data_AF-A0A2T6DTE5-F1
#
_entry.id   AF-A0A2T6DTE5-F1
#
_cell.length_a   1.000
_cell.length_b   1.000
_cell.length_c   1.000
_cell.angle_alpha   90.00
_cell.angle_beta   90.00
_cell.angle_gamma   90.00
#
_symmetry.space_group_name_H-M   'P 1'
#
loop_
_entity.id
_entity.type
_entity.pdbx_description
1 polymer ?
#
loop_
_entity_poly.entity_id
_entity_poly.type
_entity_poly.pdbx_seq_one_letter_code
_entity_poly.pdbx_strand_id
1 'polypeptide(L)'
;MQRRSASGSPDFAAVLDQAGDATESSAGSEAGSVSTPLRTRMASSFLDGAGADGVITMDELCAFRDRNTAKATQLLKETLKELGLPPSTRLTVERNEFAHISVAGDLSAQDRQRVEDALNDNAEFDQAYAAASSTSTLIDTAKYSMAFAKAYEKDPKAAVEEYQWLFGAKWRSVFTYEDGIGEFTTSLGR
;
A
#
# COMPACT_ATOMS: atom_id res chain seq x y z
N MET A 1 30.60 26.82 43.50
CA MET A 1 30.17 27.93 42.64
C MET A 1 31.29 28.28 41.68
N GLN A 2 31.18 27.88 40.40
CA GLN A 2 31.89 28.50 39.28
C GLN A 2 31.12 28.12 38.01
N ARG A 3 30.51 29.13 37.38
CA ARG A 3 29.84 29.07 36.07
C ARG A 3 30.78 29.65 35.02
N ARG A 4 30.84 29.04 33.85
CA ARG A 4 31.15 29.61 32.51
C ARG A 4 30.91 28.49 31.49
N SER A 5 29.75 28.46 30.82
CA SER A 5 29.47 29.09 29.52
C SER A 5 30.32 28.53 28.38
N ALA A 6 29.73 27.63 27.59
CA ALA A 6 30.18 27.30 26.25
C ALA A 6 28.95 27.35 25.32
N SER A 7 28.86 28.41 24.52
CA SER A 7 28.00 28.49 23.34
C SER A 7 28.85 28.15 22.12
N GLY A 8 28.36 27.27 21.26
CA GLY A 8 28.97 26.98 19.97
C GLY A 8 28.00 26.21 19.11
N SER A 9 27.13 26.95 18.39
CA SER A 9 26.36 26.39 17.28
C SER A 9 27.30 26.16 16.10
N PRO A 10 27.28 25.00 15.41
CA PRO A 10 28.00 24.84 14.16
C PRO A 10 27.24 25.49 12.99
N ASP A 11 27.99 26.30 12.25
CA ASP A 11 27.61 27.02 11.04
C ASP A 11 27.67 26.06 9.84
N PHE A 12 26.54 25.81 9.18
CA PHE A 12 26.36 24.78 8.13
C PHE A 12 26.61 25.33 6.71
N ALA A 13 27.37 26.42 6.56
CA ALA A 13 27.45 27.19 5.32
C ALA A 13 28.73 27.00 4.48
N ALA A 14 29.56 25.97 4.70
CA ALA A 14 30.84 25.87 3.97
C ALA A 14 31.30 24.45 3.64
N VAL A 15 30.59 23.74 2.74
CA VAL A 15 31.20 22.65 1.96
C VAL A 15 30.49 22.55 0.60
N LEU A 16 31.02 23.21 -0.43
CA LEU A 16 30.90 22.80 -1.85
C LEU A 16 31.67 23.80 -2.74
N ASP A 17 33.00 23.63 -2.79
CA ASP A 17 33.77 24.06 -3.96
C ASP A 17 35.03 23.19 -4.07
N GLN A 18 34.97 22.15 -4.90
CA GLN A 18 36.13 21.67 -5.65
C GLN A 18 35.68 20.75 -6.80
N ALA A 19 35.59 21.35 -7.97
CA ALA A 19 35.61 20.67 -9.25
C ALA A 19 37.05 20.23 -9.59
N GLY A 20 37.18 19.06 -10.22
CA GLY A 20 38.44 18.51 -10.72
C GLY A 20 38.23 17.25 -11.58
N ASP A 21 37.86 17.49 -12.84
CA ASP A 21 38.23 16.80 -14.10
C ASP A 21 39.37 15.75 -14.01
N ALA A 22 39.46 14.61 -14.70
CA ALA A 22 38.70 13.83 -15.68
C ALA A 22 39.37 12.43 -15.72
N THR A 23 38.65 11.36 -16.13
CA THR A 23 39.18 10.30 -17.02
C THR A 23 38.01 9.41 -17.48
N GLU A 24 37.85 9.33 -18.80
CA GLU A 24 36.94 8.45 -19.53
C GLU A 24 37.14 6.97 -19.17
N SER A 25 36.04 6.28 -18.87
CA SER A 25 35.93 4.84 -19.08
C SER A 25 34.62 4.57 -19.80
N SER A 26 34.74 4.34 -21.11
CA SER A 26 33.69 3.84 -21.98
C SER A 26 33.31 2.43 -21.53
N ALA A 27 32.17 2.32 -20.87
CA ALA A 27 31.40 1.09 -20.78
C ALA A 27 29.99 1.42 -21.28
N GLY A 28 29.67 0.95 -22.48
CA GLY A 28 28.35 1.06 -23.07
C GLY A 28 27.32 0.45 -22.14
N SER A 29 26.60 1.30 -21.43
CA SER A 29 25.36 0.95 -20.77
C SER A 29 24.26 1.35 -21.75
N GLU A 30 23.81 0.39 -22.54
CA GLU A 30 22.46 0.43 -23.09
C GLU A 30 21.51 0.54 -21.89
N ALA A 31 21.21 1.77 -21.49
CA ALA A 31 20.04 2.06 -20.70
C ALA A 31 18.85 1.60 -21.56
N GLY A 32 18.44 0.35 -21.34
CA GLY A 32 17.26 -0.24 -21.95
C GLY A 32 16.06 0.62 -21.60
N SER A 33 15.80 1.62 -22.43
CA SER A 33 14.57 2.37 -22.45
C SER A 33 13.49 1.35 -22.78
N VAL A 34 12.82 0.87 -21.74
CA VAL A 34 11.64 0.02 -21.89
C VAL A 34 10.61 0.88 -22.61
N SER A 35 10.53 0.68 -23.91
CA SER A 35 9.67 1.43 -24.82
C SER A 35 8.25 1.55 -24.24
N THR A 36 7.68 2.75 -24.35
CA THR A 36 6.33 3.11 -23.89
C THR A 36 5.24 2.06 -24.16
N PRO A 37 5.22 1.33 -25.31
CA PRO A 37 4.23 0.28 -25.55
C PRO A 37 4.28 -0.89 -24.57
N LEU A 38 5.46 -1.21 -24.02
CA LEU A 38 5.62 -2.30 -23.05
C LEU A 38 5.08 -1.90 -21.67
N ARG A 39 5.25 -0.63 -21.28
CA ARG A 39 4.68 -0.08 -20.04
C ARG A 39 3.15 -0.08 -20.07
N THR A 40 2.54 0.33 -21.19
CA THR A 40 1.08 0.32 -21.36
C THR A 40 0.51 -1.10 -21.30
N ARG A 41 1.18 -2.09 -21.93
CA ARG A 41 0.75 -3.50 -21.88
C ARG A 41 0.90 -4.13 -20.49
N MET A 42 1.93 -3.77 -19.73
CA MET A 42 2.08 -4.27 -18.36
C MET A 42 1.08 -3.64 -17.40
N ALA A 43 0.82 -2.33 -17.52
CA ALA A 43 -0.20 -1.64 -16.71
C ALA A 43 -1.62 -2.17 -17.00
N SER A 44 -1.97 -2.35 -18.27
CA SER A 44 -3.28 -2.89 -18.67
C SER A 44 -3.50 -4.34 -18.21
N SER A 45 -2.43 -5.13 -18.07
CA SER A 45 -2.52 -6.51 -17.57
C SER A 45 -2.54 -6.56 -16.04
N PHE A 46 -1.86 -5.63 -15.38
CA PHE A 46 -1.71 -5.59 -13.92
C PHE A 46 -2.95 -5.05 -13.20
N LEU A 47 -3.66 -4.09 -13.81
CA LEU A 47 -4.86 -3.47 -13.24
C LEU A 47 -6.15 -3.78 -14.00
N ASP A 48 -6.21 -4.95 -14.66
CA ASP A 48 -7.42 -5.42 -15.36
C ASP A 48 -8.00 -4.35 -16.32
N GLY A 49 -7.12 -3.76 -17.13
CA GLY A 49 -7.45 -2.75 -18.13
C GLY A 49 -7.32 -1.29 -17.67
N ALA A 50 -7.04 -0.99 -16.40
CA ALA A 50 -6.81 0.41 -15.99
C ALA A 50 -5.60 1.01 -16.70
N GLY A 51 -5.72 2.27 -17.14
CA GLY A 51 -4.68 2.96 -17.90
C GLY A 51 -4.49 2.44 -19.32
N ALA A 52 -5.53 1.86 -19.92
CA ALA A 52 -5.53 1.45 -21.32
C ALA A 52 -5.25 2.61 -22.30
N ASP A 53 -5.57 3.84 -21.90
CA ASP A 53 -5.25 5.09 -22.61
C ASP A 53 -3.86 5.66 -22.27
N GLY A 54 -3.11 4.97 -21.41
CA GLY A 54 -1.79 5.37 -20.94
C GLY A 54 -1.78 6.16 -19.63
N VAL A 55 -2.94 6.44 -19.02
CA VAL A 55 -3.04 7.17 -17.74
C VAL A 55 -3.93 6.40 -16.76
N ILE A 56 -3.40 6.07 -15.58
CA ILE A 56 -4.21 5.46 -14.52
C ILE A 56 -4.88 6.55 -13.70
N THR A 57 -6.21 6.57 -13.72
CA THR A 57 -7.03 7.52 -12.97
C THR A 57 -7.37 7.01 -11.57
N MET A 58 -7.73 7.92 -10.66
CA MET A 58 -8.17 7.54 -9.31
C MET A 58 -9.45 6.69 -9.36
N ASP A 59 -10.36 6.98 -10.28
CA ASP A 59 -11.61 6.24 -10.43
C ASP A 59 -11.36 4.80 -10.89
N GLU A 60 -10.41 4.59 -11.80
CA GLU A 60 -10.01 3.24 -12.21
C GLU A 60 -9.35 2.45 -11.06
N LEU A 61 -8.51 3.09 -10.25
CA LEU A 61 -7.96 2.45 -9.05
C LEU A 61 -9.05 2.06 -8.07
N CYS A 62 -10.04 2.94 -7.83
CA CYS A 62 -11.18 2.63 -6.97
C CYS A 62 -11.98 1.44 -7.53
N ALA A 63 -12.29 1.45 -8.83
CA ALA A 63 -12.99 0.35 -9.47
C ALA A 63 -12.21 -0.97 -9.42
N PHE A 64 -10.88 -0.93 -9.60
CA PHE A 64 -10.02 -2.11 -9.50
C PHE A 64 -9.98 -2.66 -8.07
N ARG A 65 -9.85 -1.80 -7.06
CA ARG A 65 -9.97 -2.18 -5.64
C ARG A 65 -11.31 -2.84 -5.36
N ASP A 66 -12.40 -2.23 -5.80
CA ASP A 66 -13.76 -2.67 -5.49
C ASP A 66 -14.07 -4.03 -6.11
N ARG A 67 -13.64 -4.27 -7.37
CA ARG A 67 -13.76 -5.59 -8.01
C ARG A 67 -13.01 -6.67 -7.23
N ASN A 68 -11.78 -6.41 -6.83
CA ASN A 68 -10.96 -7.36 -6.09
C ASN A 68 -11.47 -7.57 -4.65
N THR A 69 -12.03 -6.53 -4.03
CA THR A 69 -12.68 -6.60 -2.70
C THR A 69 -13.92 -7.48 -2.77
N ALA A 70 -14.76 -7.28 -3.79
CA ALA A 70 -15.93 -8.13 -4.05
C ALA A 70 -15.54 -9.59 -4.29
N LYS A 71 -14.49 -9.83 -5.08
CA LYS A 71 -13.95 -11.18 -5.33
C LYS A 71 -13.44 -11.84 -4.04
N ALA A 72 -12.62 -11.14 -3.25
CA ALA A 72 -12.12 -11.66 -1.96
C ALA A 72 -13.28 -11.96 -0.99
N THR A 73 -14.30 -11.09 -0.95
CA THR A 73 -15.52 -11.27 -0.14
C THR A 73 -16.28 -12.52 -0.56
N GLN A 74 -16.49 -12.71 -1.87
CA GLN A 74 -17.18 -13.88 -2.40
C GLN A 74 -16.43 -15.16 -2.05
N LEU A 75 -15.12 -15.20 -2.28
CA LEU A 75 -14.29 -16.37 -1.99
C LEU A 75 -14.28 -16.71 -0.49
N LEU A 76 -14.15 -15.71 0.39
CA LEU A 76 -14.25 -15.94 1.83
C LEU A 76 -15.62 -16.51 2.22
N LYS A 77 -16.71 -15.95 1.67
CA LYS A 77 -18.07 -16.42 1.92
C LYS A 77 -18.26 -17.88 1.46
N GLU A 78 -17.71 -18.25 0.31
CA GLU A 78 -17.72 -19.61 -0.21
C GLU A 78 -16.92 -20.56 0.71
N THR A 79 -15.72 -20.17 1.13
CA THR A 79 -14.91 -20.93 2.10
C THR A 79 -15.64 -21.15 3.43
N LEU A 80 -16.29 -20.12 3.99
CA LEU A 80 -17.08 -20.27 5.22
C LEU A 80 -18.22 -21.28 5.03
N LYS A 81 -18.93 -21.20 3.91
CA LYS A 81 -20.02 -22.13 3.58
C LYS A 81 -19.53 -23.57 3.43
N GLU A 82 -18.42 -23.79 2.75
CA GLU A 82 -17.81 -25.13 2.56
C GLU A 82 -17.37 -25.75 3.89
N LEU A 83 -16.91 -24.93 4.83
CA LEU A 83 -16.52 -25.37 6.17
C LEU A 83 -17.71 -25.58 7.12
N GLY A 84 -18.93 -25.24 6.70
CA GLY A 84 -20.15 -25.32 7.50
C GLY A 84 -20.31 -24.16 8.50
N LEU A 85 -19.62 -23.05 8.27
CA LEU A 85 -19.65 -21.85 9.11
C LEU A 85 -20.68 -20.85 8.59
N PRO A 86 -21.31 -20.06 9.48
CA PRO A 86 -22.29 -19.08 9.05
C PRO A 86 -21.61 -17.95 8.27
N PRO A 87 -22.14 -17.54 7.11
CA PRO A 87 -21.56 -16.47 6.30
C PRO A 87 -21.71 -15.09 6.95
N SER A 88 -22.46 -14.95 8.04
CA SER A 88 -22.55 -13.73 8.84
C SER A 88 -21.49 -13.64 9.94
N THR A 89 -20.53 -14.59 10.00
CA THR A 89 -19.46 -14.56 11.00
C THR A 89 -18.62 -13.29 10.83
N ARG A 90 -18.39 -12.56 11.92
CA ARG A 90 -17.53 -11.39 11.92
C ARG A 90 -16.06 -11.80 11.95
N LEU A 91 -15.31 -11.38 10.95
CA LEU A 91 -13.90 -11.74 10.78
C LEU A 91 -13.06 -10.52 10.41
N THR A 92 -11.83 -10.53 10.87
CA THR A 92 -10.76 -9.66 10.41
C THR A 92 -9.71 -10.54 9.76
N VAL A 93 -9.35 -10.24 8.52
CA VAL A 93 -8.34 -10.96 7.76
C VAL A 93 -7.16 -10.03 7.54
N GLU A 94 -5.97 -10.56 7.79
CA GLU A 94 -4.71 -9.83 7.63
C GLU A 94 -3.71 -10.71 6.89
N ARG A 95 -2.91 -10.08 6.03
CA ARG A 95 -1.81 -10.73 5.32
C ARG A 95 -0.49 -10.21 5.88
N ASN A 96 0.37 -11.11 6.35
CA ASN A 96 1.67 -10.74 6.88
C ASN A 96 2.72 -10.53 5.76
N GLU A 97 3.94 -10.20 6.14
CA GLU A 97 5.07 -9.98 5.22
C GLU A 97 5.48 -11.24 4.44
N PHE A 98 5.12 -12.43 4.92
CA PHE A 98 5.38 -13.72 4.27
C PHE A 98 4.23 -14.18 3.37
N ALA A 99 3.32 -13.27 3.00
CA ALA A 99 2.12 -13.58 2.22
C ALA A 99 1.15 -14.56 2.90
N HIS A 100 1.30 -14.81 4.20
CA HIS A 100 0.42 -15.71 4.94
C HIS A 100 -0.80 -14.96 5.46
N ILE A 101 -1.97 -15.55 5.27
CA ILE A 101 -3.26 -15.04 5.73
C ILE A 101 -3.53 -15.53 7.16
N SER A 102 -3.78 -14.59 8.06
CA SER A 102 -4.28 -14.82 9.42
C SER A 102 -5.69 -14.27 9.57
N VAL A 103 -6.53 -14.94 10.36
CA VAL A 103 -7.92 -14.59 10.59
C VAL A 103 -8.15 -14.39 12.09
N ALA A 104 -8.75 -13.28 12.47
CA ALA A 104 -9.25 -13.03 13.82
C ALA A 104 -10.77 -12.84 13.79
N GLY A 105 -11.45 -13.03 14.92
CA GLY A 105 -12.90 -12.81 15.02
C GLY A 105 -13.61 -13.87 15.86
N ASP A 106 -14.91 -13.98 15.63
CA ASP A 106 -15.84 -14.81 16.43
C ASP A 106 -15.83 -16.28 15.98
N LEU A 107 -14.64 -16.90 15.98
CA LEU A 107 -14.43 -18.31 15.66
C LEU A 107 -13.75 -19.06 16.81
N SER A 108 -14.07 -20.36 16.93
CA SER A 108 -13.27 -21.27 17.75
C SER A 108 -11.84 -21.34 17.20
N ALA A 109 -10.86 -21.72 18.03
CA ALA A 109 -9.48 -21.86 17.55
C ALA A 109 -9.35 -22.89 16.42
N GLN A 110 -10.16 -23.96 16.45
CA GLN A 110 -10.19 -24.99 15.42
C GLN A 110 -10.81 -24.45 14.11
N ASP A 111 -11.92 -23.73 14.19
CA ASP A 111 -12.56 -23.18 12.99
C ASP A 111 -11.73 -22.07 12.36
N ARG A 112 -11.09 -21.22 13.17
CA ARG A 112 -10.12 -20.24 12.70
C ARG A 112 -9.02 -20.90 11.89
N GLN A 113 -8.37 -21.94 12.43
CA GLN A 113 -7.30 -22.64 11.71
C GLN A 113 -7.81 -23.23 10.39
N ARG A 114 -9.01 -23.84 10.38
CA ARG A 114 -9.60 -24.39 9.15
C ARG A 114 -9.85 -23.32 8.09
N VAL A 115 -10.30 -22.13 8.50
CA VAL A 115 -10.49 -21.00 7.59
C VAL A 115 -9.13 -20.49 7.09
N GLU A 116 -8.16 -20.30 7.98
CA GLU A 116 -6.80 -19.86 7.60
C GLU A 116 -6.17 -20.82 6.59
N ASP A 117 -6.18 -22.13 6.86
CA ASP A 117 -5.65 -23.16 5.95
C ASP A 117 -6.34 -23.08 4.58
N ALA A 118 -7.68 -23.04 4.57
CA ALA A 118 -8.45 -22.98 3.33
C ALA A 118 -8.20 -21.70 2.50
N LEU A 119 -8.02 -20.55 3.17
CA LEU A 119 -7.71 -19.30 2.47
C LEU A 119 -6.27 -19.26 1.95
N ASN A 120 -5.31 -19.79 2.71
CA ASN A 120 -3.90 -19.85 2.28
C ASN A 120 -3.69 -20.84 1.12
N ASP A 121 -4.50 -21.89 1.04
CA ASP A 121 -4.49 -22.83 -0.09
C ASP A 121 -5.26 -22.28 -1.32
N ASN A 122 -6.00 -21.18 -1.17
CA ASN A 122 -6.77 -20.56 -2.24
C ASN A 122 -5.99 -19.43 -2.92
N ALA A 123 -5.28 -19.77 -4.01
CA ALA A 123 -4.50 -18.82 -4.80
C ALA A 123 -5.32 -17.65 -5.37
N GLU A 124 -6.60 -17.86 -5.69
CA GLU A 124 -7.47 -16.78 -6.17
C GLU A 124 -7.82 -15.79 -5.07
N PHE A 125 -8.01 -16.27 -3.84
CA PHE A 125 -8.24 -15.42 -2.68
C PHE A 125 -6.99 -14.59 -2.38
N ASP A 126 -5.81 -15.20 -2.34
CA ASP A 126 -4.55 -14.47 -2.11
C ASP A 126 -4.35 -13.37 -3.16
N GLN A 127 -4.56 -13.68 -4.44
CA GLN A 127 -4.42 -12.71 -5.52
C GLN A 127 -5.41 -11.54 -5.38
N ALA A 128 -6.70 -11.84 -5.16
CA ALA A 128 -7.73 -10.82 -5.00
C ALA A 128 -7.46 -9.94 -3.76
N TYR A 129 -7.09 -10.57 -2.64
CA TYR A 129 -6.73 -9.89 -1.41
C TYR A 129 -5.53 -8.96 -1.62
N ALA A 130 -4.44 -9.46 -2.21
CA ALA A 130 -3.23 -8.69 -2.45
C ALA A 130 -3.50 -7.49 -3.37
N ALA A 131 -4.28 -7.69 -4.43
CA ALA A 131 -4.68 -6.63 -5.36
C ALA A 131 -5.52 -5.54 -4.67
N ALA A 132 -6.56 -5.93 -3.91
CA ALA A 132 -7.41 -4.98 -3.20
C ALA A 132 -6.65 -4.22 -2.09
N SER A 133 -5.85 -4.94 -1.29
CA SER A 133 -5.07 -4.38 -0.18
C SER A 133 -4.04 -3.35 -0.65
N SER A 134 -3.23 -3.71 -1.66
CA SER A 134 -2.22 -2.81 -2.24
C SER A 134 -2.87 -1.59 -2.91
N THR A 135 -3.96 -1.79 -3.64
CA THR A 135 -4.68 -0.68 -4.29
C THR A 135 -5.32 0.26 -3.27
N SER A 136 -5.88 -0.27 -2.17
CA SER A 136 -6.42 0.56 -1.08
C SER A 136 -5.35 1.46 -0.47
N THR A 137 -4.17 0.90 -0.22
CA THR A 137 -3.01 1.63 0.29
C THR A 137 -2.55 2.72 -0.69
N LEU A 138 -2.51 2.39 -1.98
CA LEU A 138 -2.14 3.33 -3.03
C LEU A 138 -3.13 4.50 -3.13
N ILE A 139 -4.44 4.21 -3.12
CA ILE A 139 -5.52 5.20 -3.17
C ILE A 139 -5.37 6.19 -2.00
N ASP A 140 -5.22 5.70 -0.77
CA ASP A 140 -5.14 6.57 0.39
C ASP A 140 -3.83 7.37 0.41
N THR A 141 -2.70 6.75 0.05
CA THR A 141 -1.42 7.46 -0.13
C THR A 141 -1.55 8.60 -1.15
N ALA A 142 -2.21 8.35 -2.28
CA ALA A 142 -2.43 9.35 -3.31
C ALA A 142 -3.35 10.48 -2.82
N LYS A 143 -4.46 10.16 -2.13
CA LYS A 143 -5.35 11.16 -1.52
C LYS A 143 -4.60 12.09 -0.56
N TYR A 144 -3.82 11.53 0.36
CA TYR A 144 -3.07 12.34 1.32
C TYR A 144 -1.92 13.12 0.68
N SER A 145 -1.27 12.56 -0.35
CA SER A 145 -0.25 13.29 -1.12
C SER A 145 -0.84 14.50 -1.84
N MET A 146 -2.02 14.34 -2.45
CA MET A 146 -2.75 15.44 -3.09
C MET A 146 -3.21 16.50 -2.08
N ALA A 147 -3.70 16.08 -0.91
CA ALA A 147 -4.08 16.99 0.16
C ALA A 147 -2.88 17.80 0.67
N PHE A 148 -1.74 17.14 0.90
CA PHE A 148 -0.49 17.79 1.28
C PHE A 148 -0.03 18.79 0.20
N ALA A 149 0.02 18.40 -1.07
CA ALA A 149 0.43 19.30 -2.15
C ALA A 149 -0.43 20.58 -2.20
N LYS A 150 -1.76 20.42 -2.09
CA LYS A 150 -2.70 21.54 -2.06
C LYS A 150 -2.54 22.43 -0.82
N ALA A 151 -2.20 21.86 0.33
CA ALA A 151 -1.92 22.63 1.54
C ALA A 151 -0.58 23.39 1.41
N TYR A 152 0.43 22.72 0.88
CA TYR A 152 1.78 23.25 0.70
C TYR A 152 1.82 24.46 -0.23
N GLU A 153 1.02 24.46 -1.30
CA GLU A 153 0.86 25.62 -2.19
C GLU A 153 0.36 26.88 -1.47
N LYS A 154 -0.37 26.72 -0.36
CA LYS A 154 -0.95 27.83 0.40
C LYS A 154 -0.06 28.29 1.54
N ASP A 155 0.41 27.33 2.34
CA ASP A 155 1.31 27.55 3.47
C ASP A 155 2.24 26.34 3.63
N PRO A 156 3.46 26.41 3.08
CA PRO A 156 4.43 25.33 3.16
C PRO A 156 4.74 24.89 4.59
N LYS A 157 4.80 25.83 5.54
CA LYS A 157 5.22 25.54 6.92
C LYS A 157 4.10 24.82 7.66
N ALA A 158 2.88 25.34 7.58
CA ALA A 158 1.73 24.71 8.19
C ALA A 158 1.45 23.32 7.58
N ALA A 159 1.59 23.18 6.26
CA ALA A 159 1.40 21.89 5.59
C ALA A 159 2.41 20.84 6.05
N VAL A 160 3.70 21.19 6.19
CA VAL A 160 4.69 20.24 6.72
C VAL A 160 4.34 19.85 8.15
N GLU A 161 3.91 20.78 9.00
CA GLU A 161 3.52 20.48 10.38
C GLU A 161 2.28 19.56 10.47
N GLU A 162 1.26 19.83 9.66
CA GLU A 162 0.01 19.06 9.59
C GLU A 162 0.23 17.64 9.04
N TYR A 163 1.07 17.50 8.00
CA TYR A 163 1.27 16.25 7.28
C TYR A 163 2.60 15.57 7.57
N GLN A 164 3.36 16.00 8.60
CA GLN A 164 4.65 15.40 8.94
C GLN A 164 4.59 13.88 9.14
N TRP A 165 3.45 13.38 9.59
CA TRP A 165 3.18 11.96 9.82
C TRP A 165 3.23 11.12 8.52
N LEU A 166 3.08 11.73 7.34
CA LEU A 166 3.22 11.05 6.05
C LEU A 166 4.65 10.58 5.77
N PHE A 167 5.68 11.30 6.25
CA PHE A 167 7.08 11.06 5.87
C PHE A 167 7.74 9.85 6.56
N GLY A 168 6.99 9.10 7.36
CA GLY A 168 7.40 7.82 7.93
C GLY A 168 6.25 6.81 8.02
N ALA A 169 5.14 7.10 7.34
CA ALA A 169 3.92 6.31 7.43
C ALA A 169 4.14 4.90 6.89
N LYS A 170 3.95 3.89 7.74
CA LYS A 170 3.77 2.51 7.31
C LYS A 170 2.29 2.26 7.17
N TRP A 171 1.80 2.25 5.94
CA TRP A 171 0.40 1.95 5.69
C TRP A 171 0.13 0.46 5.89
N ARG A 172 -0.99 0.18 6.55
CA ARG A 172 -1.50 -1.16 6.76
C ARG A 172 -2.93 -1.22 6.28
N SER A 173 -3.24 -2.20 5.44
CA SER A 173 -4.60 -2.48 5.00
C SER A 173 -5.13 -3.72 5.71
N VAL A 174 -6.31 -3.59 6.29
CA VAL A 174 -7.01 -4.63 7.05
C VAL A 174 -8.33 -4.92 6.36
N PHE A 175 -8.60 -6.21 6.10
CA PHE A 175 -9.88 -6.64 5.54
C PHE A 175 -10.82 -7.04 6.67
N THR A 176 -11.97 -6.39 6.76
CA THR A 176 -13.04 -6.74 7.69
C THR A 176 -14.19 -7.36 6.93
N TYR A 177 -14.75 -8.44 7.46
CA TYR A 177 -15.89 -9.14 6.90
C TYR A 177 -16.98 -9.26 7.97
N GLU A 178 -18.17 -8.74 7.66
CA GLU A 178 -19.31 -8.71 8.58
C GLU A 178 -20.60 -8.79 7.75
N ASP A 179 -21.55 -9.64 8.17
CA ASP A 179 -22.84 -9.81 7.49
C ASP A 179 -22.77 -10.06 5.97
N GLY A 180 -21.73 -10.77 5.51
CA GLY A 180 -21.53 -11.06 4.10
C GLY A 180 -20.93 -9.93 3.27
N ILE A 181 -20.50 -8.85 3.92
CA ILE A 181 -19.88 -7.67 3.30
C ILE A 181 -18.41 -7.64 3.72
N GLY A 182 -17.52 -7.54 2.75
CA GLY A 182 -16.10 -7.34 2.98
C GLY A 182 -15.67 -5.92 2.63
N GLU A 183 -14.81 -5.34 3.46
CA GLU A 183 -14.28 -3.99 3.30
C GLU A 183 -12.79 -3.96 3.64
N PHE A 184 -12.01 -3.21 2.87
CA PHE A 184 -10.64 -2.87 3.23
C PHE A 184 -10.60 -1.50 3.89
N THR A 185 -9.98 -1.45 5.06
CA THR A 185 -9.66 -0.19 5.76
C THR A 185 -8.15 -0.02 5.81
N THR A 186 -7.68 1.15 5.38
CA THR A 186 -6.25 1.49 5.49
C THR A 186 -6.04 2.33 6.74
N SER A 187 -5.01 2.00 7.51
CA SER A 187 -4.61 2.73 8.70
C SER A 187 -3.09 2.86 8.77
N LEU A 188 -2.61 3.77 9.61
CA LEU A 188 -1.19 3.86 9.94
C LEU A 188 -0.82 2.72 10.89
N GLY A 189 0.14 1.89 10.48
CA GLY A 189 0.81 0.93 11.34
C GLY A 189 1.53 1.67 12.46
N ARG A 190 1.35 1.18 13.69
CA ARG A 190 2.09 1.65 14.87
C ARG A 190 3.51 1.11 14.89
#